data_AF-A0A6J7EFG3-F1
#
_entry.id   AF-A0A6J7EFG3-F1
#
_cell.length_a   1.000
_cell.length_b   1.000
_cell.length_c   1.000
_cell.angle_alpha   90.00
_cell.angle_beta   90.00
_cell.angle_gamma   90.00
#
_symmetry.space_group_name_H-M   'P 1'
#
loop_
_entity.id
_entity.type
_entity.pdbx_description
1 polymer ?
#
loop_
_entity_poly.entity_id
_entity_poly.type
_entity_poly.pdbx_seq_one_letter_code
_entity_poly.pdbx_strand_id
1 'polypeptide(L)'
;MIHPNASDTMTVRSVFVIGPDKKVKLQITYPASTGRNFEEILRVIDSLQLSAKYKVATPANWQDGDDVIIGAAVSDDEAKQLFPQGWTTVKPYLRVMQQPGK
;
A
#
# COMPACT_ATOMS: atom_id res chain seq x y z
N MET A 1 -19.51 -9.60 1.96
CA MET A 1 -19.52 -10.99 1.45
C MET A 1 -19.06 -11.91 2.57
N ILE A 2 -19.84 -12.93 2.89
CA ILE A 2 -19.57 -13.88 3.99
C ILE A 2 -18.94 -15.14 3.37
N HIS A 3 -17.92 -15.71 4.00
CA HIS A 3 -17.32 -16.97 3.57
C HIS A 3 -18.37 -18.09 3.64
N PRO A 4 -18.49 -19.00 2.64
CA PRO A 4 -19.57 -20.00 2.58
C PRO A 4 -19.70 -20.90 3.81
N ASN A 5 -18.61 -21.07 4.56
CA ASN A 5 -18.56 -21.89 5.78
C ASN A 5 -18.56 -21.07 7.09
N ALA A 6 -18.81 -19.76 7.03
CA ALA A 6 -18.92 -18.94 8.23
C ALA A 6 -20.33 -19.07 8.82
N SER A 7 -20.41 -19.20 10.14
CA SER A 7 -21.68 -19.25 10.86
C SER A 7 -22.50 -17.98 10.61
N ASP A 8 -23.78 -18.13 10.26
CA ASP A 8 -24.73 -17.03 10.03
C ASP A 8 -24.96 -16.16 11.29
N THR A 9 -24.51 -16.59 12.47
CA THR A 9 -24.68 -15.89 13.75
C THR A 9 -23.42 -15.20 14.27
N MET A 10 -22.26 -15.36 13.61
CA MET A 10 -21.00 -14.77 14.05
C MET A 10 -20.41 -13.84 12.99
N THR A 11 -19.90 -12.68 13.42
CA THR A 11 -19.22 -11.76 12.50
C THR A 11 -17.92 -12.38 11.98
N VAL A 12 -17.72 -12.32 10.67
CA VAL A 12 -16.42 -12.57 10.06
C VAL A 12 -15.47 -11.42 10.45
N ARG A 13 -14.20 -11.73 10.73
CA ARG A 13 -13.23 -10.73 11.22
C ARG A 13 -12.71 -9.89 10.06
N SER A 14 -13.52 -8.92 9.64
CA SER A 14 -13.16 -7.96 8.58
C SER A 14 -12.50 -6.70 9.14
N VAL A 15 -11.48 -6.21 8.44
CA VAL A 15 -10.86 -4.90 8.66
C VAL A 15 -11.07 -4.08 7.40
N PHE A 16 -11.53 -2.84 7.56
CA PHE A 16 -11.68 -1.87 6.48
C PHE A 16 -10.81 -0.65 6.81
N VAL A 17 -9.92 -0.27 5.90
CA VAL A 17 -9.21 1.02 5.97
C VAL A 17 -9.96 2.01 5.11
N ILE A 18 -10.46 3.08 5.71
CA ILE A 18 -11.31 4.09 5.07
C ILE A 18 -10.54 5.38 4.93
N GLY A 19 -10.48 5.93 3.72
CA GLY A 19 -9.79 7.20 3.44
C GLY A 19 -10.60 8.42 3.90
N PRO A 20 -9.98 9.62 3.94
CA PRO A 20 -10.68 10.88 4.22
C PRO A 20 -11.86 11.14 3.26
N ASP A 21 -11.75 10.63 2.02
CA ASP A 21 -12.78 10.64 0.98
C ASP A 21 -13.93 9.64 1.21
N LYS A 22 -13.95 8.97 2.37
CA LYS A 22 -14.96 7.98 2.78
C LYS A 22 -15.01 6.74 1.89
N LYS A 23 -14.00 6.51 1.04
CA LYS A 23 -13.87 5.31 0.23
C LYS A 23 -13.06 4.24 0.96
N VAL A 24 -13.43 2.97 0.77
CA VAL A 24 -12.64 1.83 1.22
C VAL A 24 -11.35 1.77 0.39
N LYS A 25 -10.20 1.77 1.08
CA LYS A 25 -8.86 1.68 0.47
C LYS A 25 -8.29 0.28 0.52
N LEU A 26 -8.68 -0.49 1.54
CA LEU A 26 -8.25 -1.86 1.75
C LEU A 26 -9.28 -2.60 2.59
N GLN A 27 -9.48 -3.88 2.26
CA GLN A 27 -10.29 -4.82 3.03
C GLN A 27 -9.49 -6.10 3.27
N ILE A 28 -9.41 -6.53 4.53
CA ILE A 28 -8.84 -7.82 4.93
C ILE A 28 -9.94 -8.62 5.63
N THR A 29 -10.13 -9.88 5.25
CA THR A 29 -11.13 -10.76 5.89
C THR A 29 -10.46 -12.01 6.39
N TYR A 30 -10.45 -12.23 7.72
CA TYR A 30 -9.88 -13.42 8.36
C TYR A 30 -11.00 -14.31 8.93
N PRO A 31 -10.79 -15.64 8.98
CA PRO A 31 -11.71 -16.54 9.68
C PRO A 31 -11.64 -16.33 11.20
N ALA A 32 -12.66 -16.79 11.93
CA ALA A 32 -12.73 -16.65 13.39
C ALA A 32 -11.54 -17.30 14.12
N SER A 33 -10.98 -18.36 13.53
CA SER A 33 -9.87 -19.17 14.04
C SER A 33 -8.49 -18.51 13.93
N THR A 34 -8.34 -17.46 13.11
CA THR A 34 -7.02 -16.86 12.82
C THR A 34 -6.96 -15.44 13.33
N GLY A 35 -6.02 -15.18 14.26
CA GLY A 35 -5.70 -13.84 14.76
C GLY A 35 -5.14 -12.95 13.64
N ARG A 36 -5.36 -11.64 13.74
CA ARG A 36 -4.84 -10.65 12.78
C ARG A 36 -3.43 -10.21 13.20
N ASN A 37 -2.61 -9.88 12.22
CA ASN A 37 -1.36 -9.15 12.45
C ASN A 37 -1.63 -7.65 12.38
N PHE A 38 -1.49 -6.93 13.51
CA PHE A 38 -1.69 -5.48 13.55
C PHE A 38 -0.52 -4.69 12.99
N GLU A 39 0.70 -5.24 13.02
CA GLU A 39 1.85 -4.62 12.35
C GLU A 39 1.62 -4.53 10.85
N GLU A 40 1.02 -5.55 10.24
CA GLU A 40 0.64 -5.50 8.82
C GLU A 40 -0.42 -4.43 8.56
N ILE A 41 -1.37 -4.23 9.48
CA ILE A 41 -2.39 -3.18 9.35
C ILE A 41 -1.74 -1.79 9.41
N LEU A 42 -0.77 -1.56 10.31
CA LEU A 42 -0.02 -0.30 10.36
C LEU A 42 0.82 -0.10 9.10
N ARG A 43 1.58 -1.13 8.68
CA ARG A 43 2.42 -1.09 7.47
C ARG A 43 1.63 -0.73 6.21
N VAL A 44 0.43 -1.29 6.02
CA VAL A 44 -0.41 -0.92 4.87
C VAL A 44 -1.00 0.48 5.00
N ILE A 45 -1.26 0.98 6.21
CA ILE A 45 -1.69 2.37 6.41
C ILE A 45 -0.57 3.33 6.01
N ASP A 46 0.66 3.09 6.43
CA ASP A 46 1.82 3.91 6.05
C ASP A 46 2.01 3.92 4.53
N SER A 47 1.92 2.74 3.91
CA SER A 47 1.95 2.60 2.45
C SER A 47 0.84 3.39 1.76
N LEU A 48 -0.40 3.31 2.25
CA LEU A 48 -1.54 4.03 1.68
C LEU A 48 -1.38 5.55 1.79
N GLN A 49 -0.90 6.03 2.93
CA GLN A 49 -0.65 7.46 3.14
C GLN A 49 0.50 7.98 2.26
N LEU A 50 1.59 7.22 2.16
CA LEU A 50 2.72 7.55 1.31
C LEU A 50 2.31 7.64 -0.17
N SER A 51 1.60 6.63 -0.66
CA SER A 51 1.17 6.54 -2.06
C SER A 51 0.08 7.56 -2.41
N ALA A 52 -0.67 8.04 -1.41
CA ALA A 52 -1.61 9.15 -1.59
C ALA A 52 -0.90 10.51 -1.69
N LYS A 53 0.25 10.67 -1.02
CA LYS A 53 1.02 11.93 -0.99
C LYS A 53 2.00 12.04 -2.16
N TYR A 54 2.62 10.93 -2.56
CA TYR A 54 3.62 10.88 -3.62
C TYR A 54 3.20 9.87 -4.68
N LYS A 55 3.58 10.11 -5.94
CA LYS A 55 3.28 9.20 -7.06
C LYS A 55 4.21 7.97 -7.08
N VAL A 56 4.26 7.24 -5.97
CA VAL A 56 5.08 6.04 -5.75
C VAL A 56 4.21 4.86 -5.31
N ALA A 57 4.77 3.67 -5.39
CA ALA A 57 4.22 2.42 -4.89
C ALA A 57 5.25 1.71 -4.01
N THR A 58 4.78 0.98 -2.99
CA THR A 58 5.63 0.23 -2.08
C THR A 58 5.84 -1.20 -2.61
N PRO A 59 7.09 -1.70 -2.67
CA PRO A 59 7.36 -3.07 -3.12
C PRO A 59 6.91 -4.11 -2.09
N ALA A 60 7.00 -5.39 -2.46
CA ALA A 60 6.76 -6.50 -1.54
C ALA A 60 7.68 -6.39 -0.32
N ASN A 61 7.12 -6.66 0.87
CA ASN A 61 7.80 -6.59 2.17
C ASN A 61 8.34 -5.20 2.57
N TRP A 62 7.97 -4.13 1.86
CA TRP A 62 8.35 -2.77 2.21
C TRP A 62 7.96 -2.39 3.63
N GLN A 63 8.87 -1.73 4.35
CA GLN A 63 8.66 -1.01 5.60
C GLN A 63 8.93 0.48 5.42
N ASP A 64 8.35 1.32 6.29
CA ASP A 64 8.55 2.77 6.23
C ASP A 64 10.04 3.15 6.35
N GLY A 65 10.57 3.80 5.32
CA GLY A 65 12.00 4.08 5.14
C GLY A 65 12.64 3.31 3.99
N ASP A 66 12.08 2.17 3.57
CA ASP A 66 12.63 1.37 2.49
C ASP A 66 12.42 2.02 1.12
N ASP A 67 13.21 1.58 0.14
CA ASP A 67 13.08 1.99 -1.25
C ASP A 67 11.67 1.74 -1.81
N VAL A 68 11.22 2.67 -2.65
CA VAL A 68 9.92 2.65 -3.31
C VAL A 68 10.07 2.62 -4.83
N ILE A 69 8.97 2.32 -5.51
CA ILE A 69 8.90 2.26 -6.96
C ILE A 69 8.11 3.46 -7.49
N ILE A 70 8.62 4.15 -8.50
CA ILE A 70 7.87 5.22 -9.16
C ILE A 70 6.62 4.62 -9.83
N GLY A 71 5.45 5.21 -9.59
CA GLY A 71 4.18 4.72 -10.12
C GLY A 71 4.23 4.52 -11.63
N ALA A 72 3.67 3.40 -12.12
CA ALA A 72 3.73 3.04 -13.54
C ALA A 72 3.07 4.06 -14.48
N ALA A 73 2.13 4.87 -13.96
CA ALA A 73 1.46 5.92 -14.72
C ALA A 73 2.29 7.22 -14.87
N VAL A 74 3.41 7.35 -14.16
CA VAL A 74 4.26 8.55 -14.19
C VAL A 74 5.23 8.45 -15.36
N SER A 75 5.21 9.41 -16.28
CA SER A 75 6.18 9.45 -17.39
C SER A 75 7.59 9.80 -16.88
N ASP A 76 8.64 9.55 -17.66
CA ASP A 76 10.00 9.91 -17.23
C ASP A 76 10.19 11.42 -17.07
N ASP A 77 9.52 12.23 -17.90
CA ASP A 77 9.61 13.69 -17.79
C ASP A 77 8.89 14.22 -16.55
N GLU A 78 7.73 13.65 -16.21
CA GLU A 78 7.05 13.95 -14.96
C GLU A 78 7.88 13.46 -13.76
N ALA A 79 8.46 12.27 -13.83
CA ALA A 79 9.31 11.72 -12.78
C ALA A 79 10.53 12.61 -12.50
N LYS A 80 11.17 13.19 -13.52
CA LYS A 80 12.28 14.16 -13.34
C LYS A 80 11.86 15.40 -12.56
N GLN A 81 10.62 15.85 -12.70
CA GLN A 81 10.10 17.00 -11.98
C GLN A 81 9.72 16.64 -10.53
N LEU A 82 9.07 15.49 -10.33
CA LEU A 82 8.62 15.04 -9.01
C LEU A 82 9.76 14.55 -8.12
N PHE A 83 10.80 13.95 -8.72
CA PHE A 83 11.90 13.28 -8.02
C PHE A 83 13.26 13.76 -8.56
N PRO A 84 13.63 15.04 -8.31
CA PRO A 84 14.87 15.64 -8.84
C PRO A 84 16.15 14.98 -8.30
N GLN A 85 16.07 14.27 -7.17
CA GLN A 85 17.15 13.46 -6.61
C GLN A 85 17.52 12.25 -7.49
N GLY A 86 16.71 11.93 -8.50
CA GLY A 86 16.93 10.81 -9.40
C GLY A 86 16.44 9.47 -8.83
N TRP A 87 16.60 8.42 -9.64
CA TRP A 87 16.19 7.05 -9.33
C TRP A 87 17.06 6.06 -10.10
N THR A 88 17.03 4.80 -9.68
CA THR A 88 17.67 3.68 -10.37
C THR A 88 16.67 2.98 -11.28
N THR A 89 16.93 2.96 -12.58
CA THR A 89 16.10 2.23 -13.56
C THR A 89 16.64 0.81 -13.73
N VAL A 90 15.99 -0.17 -13.10
CA VAL A 90 16.32 -1.60 -13.25
C VAL A 90 15.72 -2.16 -14.55
N LYS A 91 14.50 -1.73 -14.87
CA LYS A 91 13.78 -1.95 -16.14
C LYS A 91 12.99 -0.68 -16.46
N PRO A 92 12.55 -0.47 -17.73
CA PRO A 92 11.76 0.71 -18.08
C PRO A 92 10.53 0.95 -17.19
N TYR A 93 9.91 -0.12 -16.69
CA TYR A 93 8.77 -0.07 -15.77
C TYR A 93 9.15 -0.22 -14.28
N LEU A 94 10.42 -0.53 -13.98
CA LEU A 94 10.93 -0.77 -12.62
C LEU A 94 11.97 0.30 -12.30
N ARG A 95 11.46 1.43 -11.80
CA ARG A 95 12.23 2.61 -11.41
C ARG A 95 12.18 2.72 -9.88
N VAL A 96 13.33 2.48 -9.24
CA VAL A 96 13.47 2.36 -7.78
C VAL A 96 14.14 3.60 -7.23
N MET A 97 13.65 4.13 -6.12
CA MET A 97 14.22 5.30 -5.46
C MET A 97 14.02 5.22 -3.94
N GLN A 98 14.84 5.95 -3.20
CA GLN A 98 14.66 6.15 -1.76
C GLN A 98 13.31 6.82 -1.50
N GLN A 99 12.66 6.44 -0.40
CA GLN A 99 11.35 6.96 -0.03
C GLN A 99 11.37 8.50 0.10
N PRO A 100 10.44 9.22 -0.56
CA PRO A 100 10.32 10.67 -0.38
C PRO A 100 9.94 11.06 1.06
N GLY A 101 10.58 12.11 1.58
CA GLY A 101 10.30 12.64 2.91
C GLY A 101 10.97 11.87 4.06
N LYS A 102 11.94 11.02 3.72
CA LYS A 102 12.90 10.42 4.63
C LYS A 102 14.27 11.06 4.45
#